data_AF-A0ABD0R4Q2-F1
#
_entry.id   AF-A0ABD0R4Q2-F1
#
_cell.length_a   1.000
_cell.length_b   1.000
_cell.length_c   1.000
_cell.angle_alpha   90.00
_cell.angle_beta   90.00
_cell.angle_gamma   90.00
#
_symmetry.space_group_name_H-M   'P 1'
#
loop_
_entity.id
_entity.type
_entity.pdbx_description
1 polymer ?
#
loop_
_entity_poly.entity_id
_entity_poly.type
_entity_poly.pdbx_seq_one_letter_code
_entity_poly.pdbx_strand_id
1 'polypeptide(L)' 'VSETMETTLALAWKRPVAKIDTYELVFTSPDGTETKLEVPGAANIYILTDLIPGTLYTISLTAKRGRKMSAPATL' A
#
# COMPACT_ATOMS: atom_id res chain seq x y z
N VAL A 1 9.38 6.77 -21.89
CA VAL A 1 8.32 7.65 -21.35
C VAL A 1 7.87 7.00 -20.06
N SER A 2 8.25 7.57 -18.90
CA SER A 2 7.79 7.08 -17.61
C SER A 2 6.42 7.69 -17.40
N GLU A 3 5.37 6.90 -17.64
CA GLU A 3 3.98 7.33 -17.51
C GLU A 3 3.62 7.34 -16.01
N THR A 4 4.19 8.29 -15.27
CA THR A 4 3.67 8.67 -13.97
C THR A 4 2.36 9.38 -14.24
N MET A 5 1.23 8.66 -14.18
CA MET A 5 -0.05 9.33 -14.01
C MET A 5 0.10 10.16 -12.73
N GLU A 6 0.10 11.47 -12.88
CA GLU A 6 0.44 12.47 -11.86
C GLU A 6 -0.40 12.34 -10.57
N THR A 7 -1.46 11.52 -10.60
CA THR A 7 -2.40 11.26 -9.51
C THR A 7 -2.57 9.78 -9.16
N THR A 8 -1.76 8.88 -9.73
CA THR A 8 -1.92 7.43 -9.59
C THR A 8 -0.58 6.72 -9.39
N LEU A 9 -0.52 5.76 -8.46
CA LEU A 9 0.66 4.94 -8.21
C LEU A 9 0.31 3.45 -8.23
N ALA A 10 0.95 2.71 -9.14
CA ALA A 10 0.84 1.25 -9.18
C ALA A 10 1.83 0.62 -8.20
N LEU A 11 1.31 0.06 -7.12
CA LEU A 11 2.08 -0.65 -6.11
C LEU A 11 2.08 -2.14 -6.42
N ALA A 12 3.26 -2.74 -6.50
CA ALA A 12 3.40 -4.18 -6.67
C ALA A 12 4.31 -4.74 -5.58
N TRP A 13 3.89 -5.83 -4.95
CA TRP A 13 4.64 -6.46 -3.85
C TRP A 13 4.64 -7.97 -3.96
N LYS A 14 5.64 -8.59 -3.30
CA LYS A 14 5.72 -10.04 -3.21
C LYS A 14 4.81 -10.55 -2.11
N ARG A 15 3.91 -11.47 -2.45
CA ARG A 15 3.04 -12.13 -1.46
C ARG A 15 3.90 -12.93 -0.46
N PRO A 16 3.56 -12.88 0.84
CA PRO A 16 4.21 -13.72 1.82
C PRO A 16 3.86 -15.19 1.55
N VAL A 17 4.74 -16.09 1.99
CA VAL A 17 4.51 -17.55 1.90
C VAL A 17 3.37 -17.99 2.82
N ALA A 18 3.15 -17.25 3.91
CA ALA A 18 2.07 -17.50 4.85
C ALA A 18 0.71 -17.14 4.23
N LYS A 19 -0.31 -17.96 4.52
CA LYS A 19 -1.71 -17.60 4.22
C LYS A 19 -2.11 -16.41 5.09
N ILE A 20 -2.53 -15.34 4.44
CA ILE A 20 -3.00 -14.10 5.07
C ILE A 20 -4.43 -13.84 4.59
N ASP A 21 -5.19 -13.09 5.37
CA ASP A 21 -6.58 -12.77 5.06
C ASP A 21 -6.64 -11.47 4.24
N THR A 22 -5.97 -10.42 4.72
CA THR A 22 -5.92 -9.09 4.10
C THR A 22 -4.54 -8.46 4.25
N TYR A 23 -4.27 -7.43 3.46
CA TYR A 23 -3.22 -6.47 3.74
C TYR A 23 -3.85 -5.17 4.20
N GLU A 24 -3.19 -4.50 5.13
CA GLU A 24 -3.42 -3.10 5.46
C GLU A 24 -2.37 -2.28 4.72
N LEU A 25 -2.82 -1.52 3.73
CA LEU A 25 -2.02 -0.54 3.01
C LEU A 25 -2.23 0.82 3.66
N VAL A 26 -1.16 1.43 4.14
CA VAL A 26 -1.15 2.72 4.79
C VAL A 26 -0.30 3.66 3.95
N PHE A 27 -0.83 4.82 3.59
CA PHE A 27 -0.04 5.84 2.93
C PHE A 27 -0.19 7.17 3.64
N THR A 28 0.94 7.85 3.84
CA THR A 28 1.04 9.06 4.64
C THR A 28 1.60 10.20 3.80
N SER A 29 0.84 11.28 3.70
CA SER A 29 1.25 12.55 3.10
C SER A 29 2.31 13.26 3.96
N PRO A 30 3.13 14.14 3.39
CA PRO A 30 4.10 14.94 4.14
C PRO A 30 3.43 15.88 5.17
N ASP A 31 2.17 16.25 4.95
CA ASP A 31 1.34 17.01 5.92
C ASP A 31 0.91 16.17 7.15
N GLY A 32 1.26 14.88 7.20
CA GLY A 32 0.90 13.96 8.28
C GLY A 32 -0.45 13.27 8.09
N THR A 33 -1.14 13.51 6.98
CA THR A 33 -2.40 12.84 6.65
C THR A 33 -2.13 11.38 6.32
N GLU A 34 -2.60 10.46 7.17
CA GLU A 34 -2.50 9.03 6.98
C GLU A 34 -3.83 8.45 6.48
N THR A 35 -3.78 7.66 5.41
CA THR A 35 -4.93 6.94 4.88
C THR A 35 -4.67 5.44 4.94
N LYS A 36 -5.65 4.68 5.43
CA LYS A 36 -5.60 3.22 5.55
C LYS A 36 -6.58 2.58 4.60
N LEU A 37 -6.10 1.58 3.88
CA LEU A 37 -6.86 0.80 2.92
C LEU A 37 -6.72 -0.68 3.23
N GLU A 38 -7.82 -1.41 3.11
CA GLU A 38 -7.82 -2.85 3.22
C GLU A 38 -7.75 -3.47 1.82
N VAL A 39 -6.75 -4.30 1.60
CA VAL A 39 -6.51 -4.98 0.32
C VAL A 39 -6.67 -6.49 0.52
N PRO A 40 -7.30 -7.22 -0.42
CA PRO A 40 -7.43 -8.67 -0.31
C PRO A 40 -6.06 -9.36 -0.18
N GLY A 41 -5.92 -10.35 0.70
CA GLY A 41 -4.66 -11.08 0.90
C GLY A 41 -4.16 -11.84 -0.33
N ALA A 42 -5.05 -12.10 -1.30
CA ALA A 42 -4.71 -12.70 -2.59
C ALA A 42 -4.04 -11.72 -3.56
N ALA A 43 -4.20 -10.40 -3.35
CA ALA A 43 -3.65 -9.38 -4.21
C ALA A 43 -2.12 -9.26 -4.04
N ASN A 44 -1.47 -8.88 -5.13
CA ASN A 44 -0.03 -8.58 -5.19
C ASN A 44 0.23 -7.24 -5.90
N ILE A 45 -0.84 -6.57 -6.31
CA ILE A 45 -0.83 -5.30 -7.01
C ILE A 45 -2.03 -4.47 -6.52
N TYR A 46 -1.82 -3.18 -6.37
CA TYR A 46 -2.88 -2.22 -6.06
C TYR A 46 -2.58 -0.88 -6.73
N ILE A 47 -3.61 -0.26 -7.28
CA ILE A 47 -3.49 1.03 -7.95
C ILE A 47 -4.04 2.07 -6.98
N LEU A 48 -3.12 2.83 -6.39
CA LEU A 48 -3.46 3.95 -5.53
C LEU A 48 -3.85 5.13 -6.43
N THR A 49 -5.03 5.70 -6.22
CA THR A 49 -5.55 6.85 -6.97
C THR A 49 -5.70 8.06 -6.07
N ASP A 50 -6.03 9.22 -6.64
CA ASP A 50 -6.29 10.46 -5.91
C ASP A 50 -5.05 11.00 -5.17
N LEU A 51 -3.87 10.75 -5.73
CA LEU A 51 -2.61 11.29 -5.21
C LEU A 51 -2.39 12.72 -5.69
N ILE A 52 -1.75 13.51 -4.84
CA ILE A 52 -1.35 14.88 -5.17
C ILE A 52 -0.02 14.82 -5.93
N PRO A 53 0.06 15.37 -7.16
CA PRO A 53 1.30 15.41 -7.91
C PRO A 53 2.39 16.20 -7.17
N GLY A 54 3.64 15.74 -7.31
CA GLY A 54 4.79 16.36 -6.66
C GLY A 54 4.86 16.15 -5.14
N THR A 55 3.99 15.31 -4.57
CA THR A 55 3.96 15.01 -3.14
C THR A 55 4.64 13.68 -2.85
N LEU A 56 5.54 13.67 -1.85
CA LEU A 56 6.23 12.45 -1.42
C LEU A 56 5.39 11.70 -0.38
N TYR A 57 4.74 10.63 -0.82
CA TYR A 57 3.98 9.75 0.07
C TYR A 57 4.88 8.65 0.65
N THR A 58 4.70 8.37 1.95
CA THR A 58 5.29 7.19 2.58
C THR A 58 4.28 6.07 2.58
N ILE A 59 4.59 4.94 1.97
CA ILE A 59 3.65 3.83 1.78
C ILE A 59 4.14 2.62 2.55
N SER A 60 3.28 2.07 3.41
CA SER A 60 3.56 0.91 4.26
C SER A 60 2.49 -0.15 4.06
N LEU A 61 2.92 -1.39 3.87
CA LEU A 61 2.05 -2.54 3.68
C LEU A 61 2.24 -3.54 4.82
N THR A 62 1.16 -3.88 5.51
CA THR A 62 1.17 -4.85 6.61
C THR A 62 0.27 -6.01 6.29
N ALA A 63 0.78 -7.24 6.33
CA ALA A 63 -0.04 -8.43 6.11
C ALA A 63 -0.79 -8.81 7.39
N LYS A 64 -2.09 -9.05 7.30
CA LYS A 64 -2.97 -9.42 8.41
C LYS A 64 -3.50 -10.84 8.25
N ARG A 65 -3.50 -11.58 9.37
CA ARG A 65 -4.11 -12.90 9.47
C ARG A 65 -4.85 -13.04 10.80
N GLY A 66 -6.17 -12.92 10.78
CA GLY A 66 -6.99 -12.80 11.99
C GLY A 66 -6.48 -11.69 12.90
N ARG A 67 -6.04 -12.03 14.12
CA ARG A 67 -5.46 -11.08 15.09
C ARG A 67 -3.94 -10.88 14.96
N LYS A 68 -3.28 -11.60 14.05
CA LYS A 68 -1.83 -11.52 13.83
C LYS A 68 -1.53 -10.58 12.68
N MET A 69 -0.43 -9.84 12.80
CA MET A 69 0.05 -8.91 11.78
C MET A 69 1.54 -9.16 11.52
N SER A 70 2.00 -8.97 10.29
CA SER A 70 3.43 -8.96 9.97
C SER A 70 4.08 -7.65 10.42
N ALA A 71 5.41 -7.57 10.29
CA ALA A 71 6.05 -6.25 10.25
C ALA A 71 5.54 -5.46 9.03
N PRO A 72 5.40 -4.13 9.13
CA PRO A 72 5.11 -3.28 7.98
C PRO A 72 6.30 -3.30 7.02
N ALA A 73 6.01 -3.41 5.72
CA ALA A 73 6.98 -3.26 4.66
C ALA A 73 6.76 -1.92 3.96
N THR A 74 7.80 -1.08 3.90
CA THR A 74 7.76 0.14 3.10
C THR A 74 7.94 -0.22 1.62
N LEU A 75 7.03 0.26 0.76
CA LEU A 75 7.03 0.02 -0.68
C LEU A 75 7.77 1.11 -1.45
#